data_AF-A0A7J8TBA9-F1
#
_entry.id   AF-A0A7J8TBA9-F1
#
_cell.length_a   1.000
_cell.length_b   1.000
_cell.length_c   1.000
_cell.angle_alpha   90.00
_cell.angle_beta   90.00
_cell.angle_gamma   90.00
#
_symmetry.space_group_name_H-M   'P 1'
#
loop_
_entity.id
_entity.type
_entity.pdbx_description
1 polymer ?
#
loop_
_entity_poly.entity_id
_entity_poly.type
_entity_poly.pdbx_seq_one_letter_code
_entity_poly.pdbx_strand_id
1 'polypeptide(L)'
;MRWRDHFLFCAEVIYKSQAKTGEIKGRYLNATAGTCEEMIKRVVRARELGVPIIMHNYLTASGVIHVWHMLALIEIFGDDFVLQFGGGTLGHPWGNTLGAIANRVALEACVQARNEGHDLACEGNEIIREASK
;
A
#
# COMPACT_ATOMS: atom_id res chain seq x y z
N MET A 1 -7.96 -14.05 15.97
CA MET A 1 -8.04 -14.67 14.64
C MET A 1 -6.86 -15.62 14.47
N ARG A 2 -7.06 -16.88 14.06
CA ARG A 2 -5.94 -17.79 13.76
C ARG A 2 -5.31 -17.41 12.42
N TRP A 3 -4.01 -17.63 12.26
CA TRP A 3 -3.27 -17.17 11.09
C TRP A 3 -3.72 -17.83 9.78
N ARG A 4 -4.16 -19.11 9.83
CA ARG A 4 -4.60 -19.84 8.63
C ARG A 4 -5.89 -19.27 8.04
N ASP A 5 -6.87 -19.00 8.90
CA ASP A 5 -8.14 -18.40 8.49
C ASP A 5 -7.91 -17.00 7.90
N HIS A 6 -7.01 -16.25 8.53
CA HIS A 6 -6.60 -14.95 8.02
C HIS A 6 -5.98 -15.05 6.62
N PHE A 7 -5.06 -15.99 6.40
CA PHE A 7 -4.41 -16.19 5.10
C PHE A 7 -5.42 -16.57 4.01
N LEU A 8 -6.35 -17.47 4.32
CA LEU A 8 -7.42 -17.89 3.41
C LEU A 8 -8.30 -16.70 2.98
N PHE A 9 -8.81 -15.94 3.94
CA PHE A 9 -9.65 -14.78 3.65
C PHE A 9 -8.89 -13.70 2.87
N CYS A 10 -7.60 -13.47 3.20
CA CYS A 10 -6.77 -12.54 2.45
C CYS A 10 -6.59 -12.97 1.00
N ALA A 11 -6.29 -14.24 0.75
CA ALA A 11 -6.10 -14.76 -0.60
C ALA A 11 -7.36 -14.56 -1.44
N GLU A 12 -8.55 -14.86 -0.90
CA GLU A 12 -9.82 -14.62 -1.57
C GLU A 12 -9.98 -13.14 -1.96
N VAL A 13 -9.74 -12.21 -1.03
CA VAL A 13 -9.87 -10.77 -1.28
C VAL A 13 -8.83 -10.26 -2.28
N ILE A 14 -7.60 -10.78 -2.24
CA ILE A 14 -6.54 -10.45 -3.21
C ILE A 14 -7.01 -10.79 -4.62
N TYR A 15 -7.42 -12.04 -4.85
CA TYR A 15 -7.82 -12.48 -6.19
C TYR A 15 -9.12 -11.83 -6.66
N LYS A 16 -10.08 -11.59 -5.76
CA LYS A 16 -11.31 -10.86 -6.09
C LYS A 16 -11.02 -9.42 -6.52
N SER A 17 -10.14 -8.72 -5.81
CA SER A 17 -9.77 -7.34 -6.15
C SER A 17 -8.94 -7.27 -7.44
N GLN A 18 -7.98 -8.18 -7.62
CA GLN A 18 -7.19 -8.31 -8.85
C GLN A 18 -8.09 -8.59 -10.07
N ALA A 19 -9.04 -9.52 -9.96
CA ALA A 19 -9.99 -9.80 -11.04
C ALA A 19 -10.86 -8.60 -11.40
N LYS A 20 -11.20 -7.75 -10.41
CA LYS A 20 -12.00 -6.54 -10.63
C LYS A 20 -11.21 -5.42 -11.30
N THR A 21 -9.93 -5.25 -10.97
CA THR A 21 -9.13 -4.10 -11.44
C THR A 21 -8.20 -4.42 -12.61
N GLY A 22 -7.89 -5.70 -12.86
CA GLY A 22 -6.90 -6.12 -13.87
C GLY A 22 -5.44 -5.87 -13.48
N GLU A 23 -5.18 -5.27 -12.31
CA GLU A 23 -3.83 -5.02 -11.78
C GLU A 23 -3.45 -6.10 -10.77
N ILE A 24 -2.19 -6.51 -10.73
CA ILE A 24 -1.68 -7.45 -9.73
C ILE A 24 -1.89 -6.87 -8.31
N LYS A 25 -2.46 -7.67 -7.41
CA LYS A 25 -2.68 -7.30 -6.00
C LYS A 25 -1.91 -8.21 -5.07
N GLY A 26 -1.59 -7.69 -3.89
CA GLY A 26 -0.89 -8.43 -2.86
C GLY A 26 -1.26 -7.94 -1.47
N ARG A 27 -0.95 -8.76 -0.47
CA ARG A 27 -0.99 -8.38 0.95
C ARG A 27 0.21 -9.01 1.64
N TYR A 28 0.92 -8.20 2.41
CA TYR A 28 1.98 -8.67 3.31
C TYR A 28 1.40 -9.65 4.36
N LEU A 29 1.42 -10.95 4.05
CA LEU A 29 1.00 -11.99 5.00
C LEU A 29 2.12 -12.21 6.03
N ASN A 30 1.84 -11.94 7.30
CA ASN A 30 2.85 -11.99 8.35
C ASN A 30 3.24 -13.44 8.71
N ALA A 31 4.47 -13.82 8.36
CA ALA A 31 5.06 -15.11 8.64
C ALA A 31 5.77 -15.20 10.00
N THR A 32 5.92 -14.08 10.72
CA THR A 32 6.59 -14.02 12.04
C THR A 32 5.93 -14.98 13.03
N ALA A 33 6.74 -15.85 13.63
CA ALA A 33 6.31 -16.86 14.60
C ALA A 33 7.35 -17.02 15.71
N GLY A 34 6.97 -17.69 16.80
CA GLY A 34 7.85 -17.94 17.95
C GLY A 34 8.94 -18.98 17.70
N THR A 35 8.83 -19.78 16.63
CA THR A 35 9.86 -20.72 16.19
C THR A 35 10.02 -20.69 14.68
N CYS A 36 11.18 -21.14 14.19
CA CYS A 36 11.46 -21.23 12.77
C CYS A 36 10.50 -22.21 12.06
N GLU A 37 10.16 -23.34 12.69
CA GLU A 37 9.27 -24.34 12.11
C GLU A 37 7.87 -23.78 11.88
N GLU A 38 7.33 -23.03 12.84
CA GLU A 38 6.03 -22.37 12.67
C GLU A 38 6.08 -21.23 11.65
N MET A 39 7.19 -20.51 11.57
CA MET A 39 7.41 -19.50 10.53
C MET A 39 7.39 -20.16 9.14
N ILE A 40 8.15 -21.24 8.95
CA ILE A 40 8.20 -21.97 7.68
C ILE A 40 6.83 -22.53 7.29
N LYS A 41 6.03 -23.05 8.24
CA LYS A 41 4.66 -23.49 7.96
C LYS A 41 3.79 -22.35 7.39
N ARG A 42 3.95 -21.12 7.88
CA ARG A 42 3.24 -19.94 7.35
C ARG A 42 3.71 -19.59 5.94
N VAL A 43 5.02 -19.61 5.70
CA VAL A 43 5.61 -19.35 4.38
C VAL A 43 5.13 -20.37 3.35
N VAL A 44 5.18 -21.66 3.69
CA VAL A 44 4.67 -22.74 2.82
C VAL A 44 3.20 -22.51 2.51
N ARG A 45 2.39 -22.17 3.50
CA ARG A 45 0.97 -21.90 3.27
C ARG A 45 0.73 -20.70 2.35
N ALA A 46 1.50 -19.61 2.50
CA ALA A 46 1.40 -18.47 1.59
C ALA A 46 1.77 -18.85 0.15
N ARG A 47 2.83 -19.67 -0.03
CA ARG A 47 3.25 -20.20 -1.32
C ARG A 47 2.16 -21.07 -1.97
N GLU A 48 1.54 -21.97 -1.21
CA GLU A 48 0.43 -22.81 -1.70
C GLU A 48 -0.76 -21.98 -2.18
N LEU A 49 -1.04 -20.85 -1.52
CA LEU A 49 -2.10 -19.92 -1.92
C LEU A 49 -1.73 -19.06 -3.13
N GLY A 50 -0.49 -19.13 -3.61
CA GLY A 50 0.01 -18.37 -4.77
C GLY A 50 0.13 -16.87 -4.53
N VAL A 51 0.09 -16.40 -3.27
CA VAL A 51 0.17 -14.96 -2.99
C VAL A 51 1.58 -14.43 -3.26
N PRO A 52 1.71 -13.18 -3.75
CA PRO A 52 3.00 -12.68 -4.26
C PRO A 52 3.98 -12.24 -3.16
N ILE A 53 3.52 -12.00 -1.93
CA ILE A 53 4.34 -11.34 -0.91
C ILE A 53 3.99 -11.76 0.52
N ILE A 54 5.01 -11.83 1.38
CA ILE A 54 4.92 -12.11 2.82
C ILE A 54 5.70 -11.04 3.61
N MET A 55 5.52 -11.01 4.93
CA MET A 55 6.27 -10.13 5.84
C MET A 55 6.90 -10.93 6.99
N HIS A 56 8.11 -10.53 7.37
CA HIS A 56 8.78 -10.97 8.59
C HIS A 56 9.24 -9.75 9.38
N ASN A 57 8.98 -9.75 10.69
CA ASN A 57 9.34 -8.61 11.54
C ASN A 57 10.83 -8.69 11.91
N TYR A 58 11.62 -7.71 11.45
CA TYR A 58 13.00 -7.51 11.92
C TYR A 58 13.14 -6.11 12.52
N LEU A 59 12.94 -5.07 11.70
CA LEU A 59 12.83 -3.66 12.08
C LEU A 59 11.66 -3.05 11.30
N THR A 60 10.72 -2.40 11.99
CA THR A 60 9.57 -1.77 11.33
C THR A 60 9.43 -0.32 11.79
N ALA A 61 9.55 0.62 10.84
CA ALA A 61 9.17 2.01 11.03
C ALA A 61 8.09 2.34 10.00
N SER A 62 6.89 2.67 10.46
CA SER A 62 5.79 3.17 9.62
C SER A 62 5.23 4.41 10.31
N GLY A 63 5.22 5.53 9.61
CA GLY A 63 4.69 6.81 10.11
C GLY A 63 3.22 7.05 9.73
N VAL A 64 2.58 8.00 10.40
CA VAL A 64 1.23 8.47 10.06
C VAL A 64 1.33 9.40 8.85
N ILE A 65 1.17 8.86 7.64
CA ILE A 65 1.13 9.64 6.40
C ILE A 65 -0.28 9.71 5.79
N HIS A 66 -0.57 10.81 5.12
CA HIS A 66 -1.83 11.10 4.42
C HIS A 66 -1.53 11.90 3.14
N VAL A 67 -2.54 12.15 2.30
CA VAL A 67 -2.38 12.68 0.93
C VAL A 67 -1.50 13.93 0.81
N TRP A 68 -1.52 14.83 1.79
CA TRP A 68 -0.71 16.06 1.77
C TRP A 68 0.80 15.80 1.88
N HIS A 69 1.23 14.62 2.34
CA HIS A 69 2.65 14.26 2.39
C HIS A 69 3.16 13.68 1.07
N MET A 70 2.30 13.41 0.09
CA MET A 70 2.68 12.74 -1.17
C MET A 70 3.82 13.46 -1.89
N LEU A 71 3.75 14.79 -1.89
CA LEU A 71 4.71 15.70 -2.52
C LEU A 71 6.13 15.50 -1.98
N ALA A 72 6.29 15.71 -0.67
CA ALA A 72 7.56 15.55 0.00
C ALA A 72 8.11 14.13 -0.12
N LEU A 73 7.23 13.12 -0.10
CA LEU A 73 7.65 11.73 -0.17
C LEU A 73 8.21 11.35 -1.55
N ILE A 74 7.60 11.81 -2.64
CA ILE A 74 8.10 11.58 -4.00
C ILE A 74 9.41 12.33 -4.23
N GLU A 75 9.51 13.57 -3.74
CA GLU A 75 10.73 14.36 -3.85
C GLU A 75 11.91 13.71 -3.11
N ILE A 76 11.67 13.22 -1.88
CA ILE A 76 12.73 12.62 -1.05
C ILE A 76 13.13 11.23 -1.54
N PHE A 77 12.17 10.37 -1.88
CA PHE A 77 12.41 8.95 -2.11
C PHE A 77 12.44 8.54 -3.60
N GLY A 78 12.04 9.41 -4.52
CA GLY A 78 12.07 9.10 -5.96
C GLY A 78 10.94 8.16 -6.37
N ASP A 79 11.25 7.06 -7.05
CA ASP A 79 10.28 6.06 -7.56
C ASP A 79 10.39 4.69 -6.85
N ASP A 80 11.56 4.33 -6.34
CA ASP A 80 11.86 3.00 -5.79
C ASP A 80 11.53 2.87 -4.30
N PHE A 81 10.25 3.09 -3.95
CA PHE A 81 9.76 3.06 -2.58
C PHE A 81 8.30 2.61 -2.50
N VAL A 82 7.88 2.13 -1.32
CA VAL A 82 6.48 1.77 -1.05
C VAL A 82 5.90 2.72 -0.01
N LEU A 83 4.85 3.44 -0.39
CA LEU A 83 4.09 4.28 0.53
C LEU A 83 2.95 3.51 1.20
N GLN A 84 2.97 3.44 2.53
CA GLN A 84 1.95 2.76 3.31
C GLN A 84 1.00 3.75 4.01
N PHE A 85 -0.21 3.86 3.48
CA PHE A 85 -1.29 4.66 4.06
C PHE A 85 -2.24 3.80 4.90
N GLY A 86 -1.93 3.62 6.19
CA GLY A 86 -2.81 2.93 7.13
C GLY A 86 -4.06 3.78 7.47
N GLY A 87 -3.92 4.67 8.45
CA GLY A 87 -4.98 5.60 8.86
C GLY A 87 -5.45 6.51 7.72
N GLY A 88 -4.54 6.93 6.83
CA GLY A 88 -4.87 7.74 5.65
C GLY A 88 -5.77 7.06 4.62
N THR A 89 -5.95 5.73 4.67
CA THR A 89 -6.92 4.99 3.84
C THR A 89 -8.16 4.64 4.64
N LEU A 90 -7.98 4.01 5.81
CA LEU A 90 -9.08 3.48 6.63
C LEU A 90 -9.93 4.58 7.29
N GLY A 91 -9.35 5.76 7.51
CA GLY A 91 -10.02 6.92 8.09
C GLY A 91 -10.76 7.79 7.09
N HIS A 92 -10.76 7.46 5.80
CA HIS A 92 -11.47 8.25 4.80
C HIS A 92 -12.98 8.23 5.06
N PRO A 93 -13.69 9.39 5.07
CA PRO A 93 -15.09 9.48 5.51
C PRO A 93 -16.05 8.66 4.65
N TRP A 94 -15.65 8.31 3.43
CA TRP A 94 -16.46 7.50 2.50
C TRP A 94 -15.92 6.08 2.29
N GLY A 95 -15.11 5.59 3.23
CA GLY A 95 -14.63 4.21 3.28
C GLY A 95 -13.37 3.92 2.46
N ASN A 96 -12.88 2.69 2.64
CA ASN A 96 -11.53 2.27 2.23
C ASN A 96 -11.27 2.40 0.73
N THR A 97 -12.27 2.09 -0.11
CA THR A 97 -12.12 2.18 -1.57
C THR A 97 -11.82 3.62 -1.99
N LEU A 98 -12.57 4.58 -1.46
CA LEU A 98 -12.37 6.00 -1.78
C LEU A 98 -11.10 6.56 -1.14
N GLY A 99 -10.73 6.11 0.06
CA GLY A 99 -9.41 6.41 0.63
C GLY A 99 -8.25 5.91 -0.24
N ALA A 100 -8.35 4.69 -0.78
CA ALA A 100 -7.34 4.13 -1.66
C ALA A 100 -7.26 4.87 -3.00
N ILE A 101 -8.42 5.25 -3.57
CA ILE A 101 -8.49 6.07 -4.79
C ILE A 101 -7.84 7.44 -4.55
N ALA A 102 -8.17 8.12 -3.44
CA ALA A 102 -7.59 9.43 -3.11
C ALA A 102 -6.05 9.37 -3.03
N ASN A 103 -5.50 8.35 -2.38
CA ASN A 103 -4.05 8.16 -2.32
C ASN A 103 -3.44 7.86 -3.70
N ARG A 104 -4.11 7.05 -4.54
CA ARG A 104 -3.63 6.73 -5.90
C ARG A 104 -3.64 7.95 -6.82
N VAL A 105 -4.74 8.71 -6.82
CA VAL A 105 -4.89 9.94 -7.62
C VAL A 105 -3.84 10.97 -7.21
N ALA A 106 -3.64 11.19 -5.91
CA ALA A 106 -2.61 12.10 -5.42
C ALA A 106 -1.20 11.68 -5.88
N LEU A 107 -0.87 10.38 -5.80
CA LEU A 107 0.42 9.84 -6.25
C LEU A 107 0.64 10.08 -7.75
N GLU A 108 -0.33 9.68 -8.57
CA GLU A 108 -0.21 9.79 -10.03
C GLU A 108 -0.12 11.25 -10.49
N ALA A 109 -0.90 12.15 -9.89
CA ALA A 109 -0.83 13.59 -10.18
C ALA A 109 0.55 14.17 -9.84
N CYS A 110 1.13 13.81 -8.69
CA CYS A 110 2.45 14.29 -8.30
C CYS A 110 3.56 13.71 -9.18
N VAL A 111 3.49 12.43 -9.53
CA VAL A 111 4.46 11.79 -10.45
C VAL A 111 4.37 12.41 -11.84
N GLN A 112 3.17 12.67 -12.34
CA GLN A 112 2.97 13.34 -13.63
C GLN A 112 3.59 14.75 -13.61
N ALA A 113 3.24 15.57 -12.63
CA ALA A 113 3.76 16.93 -12.52
C ALA A 113 5.30 16.95 -12.41
N ARG A 114 5.88 16.05 -11.62
CA ARG A 114 7.34 15.88 -11.53
C ARG A 114 7.95 15.56 -12.90
N ASN A 115 7.34 14.62 -13.63
CA ASN A 115 7.84 14.20 -14.94
C ASN A 115 7.67 15.28 -16.02
N GLU A 116 6.70 16.19 -15.84
CA GLU A 116 6.50 17.40 -16.66
C GLU A 116 7.44 18.55 -16.28
N GLY A 117 8.24 18.39 -15.22
CA GLY A 117 9.26 19.36 -14.79
C GLY A 117 8.79 20.38 -13.77
N HIS A 118 7.62 20.19 -13.14
CA HIS A 118 7.14 21.04 -12.06
C HIS A 118 7.99 20.88 -10.79
N ASP A 119 8.13 21.97 -10.05
CA ASP A 119 8.76 21.97 -8.73
C ASP A 119 7.73 21.53 -7.68
N LEU A 120 7.77 20.26 -7.27
CA LEU A 120 6.85 19.72 -6.28
C LEU A 120 6.95 20.42 -4.91
N ALA A 121 8.09 21.00 -4.56
CA ALA A 121 8.28 21.70 -3.29
C ALA A 121 7.48 23.02 -3.26
N CYS A 122 7.39 23.70 -4.41
CA CYS A 122 6.70 24.97 -4.56
C CYS A 122 5.23 24.81 -5.01
N GLU A 123 4.98 23.95 -6.00
CA GLU A 123 3.71 23.85 -6.73
C GLU A 123 2.82 22.72 -6.21
N GLY A 124 3.35 21.87 -5.34
CA GLY A 124 2.72 20.62 -4.94
C GLY A 124 1.30 20.74 -4.37
N ASN A 125 1.08 21.76 -3.52
CA ASN A 125 -0.24 21.97 -2.93
C ASN A 125 -1.30 22.33 -3.98
N GLU A 126 -0.91 23.03 -5.04
CA GLU A 126 -1.82 23.38 -6.13
C GLU A 126 -2.12 22.14 -6.98
N ILE A 127 -1.10 21.33 -7.29
CA ILE A 127 -1.27 20.04 -8.00
C ILE A 127 -2.29 19.14 -7.28
N ILE A 128 -2.19 19.00 -5.95
CA ILE A 128 -3.16 18.20 -5.17
C ILE A 128 -4.56 18.81 -5.19
N ARG A 129 -4.70 20.14 -5.15
CA ARG A 129 -6.01 20.81 -5.23
C ARG A 129 -6.64 20.63 -6.61
N GLU A 130 -5.85 20.75 -7.68
CA GLU A 130 -6.32 20.51 -9.05
C GLU A 130 -6.76 19.05 -9.23
N ALA A 131 -6.02 18.08 -8.70
CA ALA A 131 -6.39 16.67 -8.71
C ALA A 131 -7.65 16.34 -7.88
N SER A 132 -8.13 17.29 -7.06
CA SER A 132 -9.32 17.15 -6.23
C SER A 132 -10.59 17.77 -6.86
N LYS A 133 -10.47 18.39 -8.04
CA LYS A 133 -11.62 18.94 -8.80
C LYS A 133 -12.34 17.84 -9.58
#